data_AF-A0A8F5VKT6-F1
#
_entry.id   AF-A0A8F5VKT6-F1
#
_cell.length_a   1.000
_cell.length_b   1.000
_cell.length_c   1.000
_cell.angle_alpha   90.00
_cell.angle_beta   90.00
_cell.angle_gamma   90.00
#
_symmetry.space_group_name_H-M   'P 1'
#
loop_
_entity.id
_entity.type
_entity.pdbx_description
1 polymer ?
#
loop_
_entity_poly.entity_id
_entity_poly.type
_entity_poly.pdbx_seq_one_letter_code
_entity_poly.pdbx_strand_id
1 'polypeptide(L)'
;MKFGYAIVLALVALVAVSGFASADRLPSQVPENQIFTIDTLIDVTGAVSEESEMQWTLDDQSWKKTTLTQDTTQAGWTPNAWVATALNNAKATDVTVSYNADGTISKLVVSDWMLTKVVNPAQDEDYTYADLIAEIEDESDAYSESTSTDKGYIHNSKLNPTEEIMILTWTDSLRTNGGKLSLNKNIDFDSQNKGKGLSNLEVEKVLTYASTEGAHLVGAEEWTLDVAGNWETSADTIRCVFASSASEYFPAFCNVVKAKSELVNINSAQISTKGAVRSVANEGTIPAMLNYQIAVTPDSNSGSGFADGTVKTMFGGSIMEARDKNDQTSATNNWKDSASVTGGIKNFQKTFNYESGFKF
;
A
#
# COMPACT_ATOMS: atom_id res chain seq x y z
N MET A 1 47.30 -0.68 6.23
CA MET A 1 46.28 -0.74 7.31
C MET A 1 45.58 0.61 7.59
N LYS A 2 45.47 1.55 6.62
CA LYS A 2 44.82 2.86 6.84
C LYS A 2 43.56 3.14 5.99
N PHE A 3 43.23 2.26 5.05
CA PHE A 3 42.07 2.42 4.14
C PHE A 3 40.77 1.77 4.65
N GLY A 4 40.85 0.77 5.54
CA GLY A 4 39.65 0.09 6.06
C GLY A 4 38.84 0.93 7.06
N TYR A 5 39.49 1.75 7.87
CA TYR A 5 38.81 2.59 8.88
C TYR A 5 38.00 3.73 8.25
N ALA A 6 38.43 4.27 7.11
CA ALA A 6 37.72 5.36 6.43
C ALA A 6 36.40 4.89 5.80
N ILE A 7 36.33 3.65 5.29
CA ILE A 7 35.11 3.09 4.69
C ILE A 7 34.07 2.76 5.77
N VAL A 8 34.51 2.23 6.92
CA VAL A 8 33.60 1.94 8.05
C VAL A 8 33.07 3.24 8.66
N LEU A 9 33.91 4.27 8.83
CA LEU A 9 33.45 5.58 9.30
C LEU A 9 32.54 6.29 8.30
N ALA A 10 32.76 6.13 6.98
CA ALA A 10 31.88 6.66 5.96
C ALA A 10 30.52 5.94 5.93
N LEU A 11 30.47 4.62 6.14
CA LEU A 11 29.22 3.85 6.25
C LEU A 11 28.45 4.19 7.53
N VAL A 12 29.15 4.31 8.67
CA VAL A 12 28.52 4.71 9.94
C VAL A 12 28.04 6.18 9.87
N ALA A 13 28.77 7.07 9.21
CA ALA A 13 28.32 8.44 8.95
C ALA A 13 27.17 8.51 7.93
N LEU A 14 27.11 7.62 6.94
CA LEU A 14 26.00 7.55 5.99
C LEU A 14 24.69 7.11 6.67
N VAL A 15 24.78 6.15 7.61
CA VAL A 15 23.65 5.68 8.42
C VAL A 15 23.27 6.70 9.51
N ALA A 16 24.23 7.48 10.02
CA ALA A 16 23.97 8.53 11.00
C ALA A 16 23.45 9.86 10.40
N VAL A 17 23.61 10.07 9.09
CA VAL A 17 23.17 11.29 8.36
C VAL A 17 21.92 11.03 7.49
N SER A 18 21.51 9.78 7.31
CA SER A 18 20.12 9.50 6.94
C SER A 18 19.25 9.76 8.16
N GLY A 19 18.65 10.96 8.23
CA GLY A 19 17.55 11.22 9.14
C GLY A 19 16.52 10.10 9.08
N PHE A 20 15.77 9.92 10.16
CA PHE A 20 14.66 8.97 10.17
C PHE A 20 13.76 9.28 8.97
N ALA A 21 13.71 8.38 7.99
CA ALA A 21 12.79 8.50 6.86
C ALA A 21 11.53 7.73 7.27
N SER A 22 10.44 8.45 7.55
CA SER A 22 9.12 7.82 7.61
C SER A 22 8.69 7.52 6.19
N ALA A 23 8.00 6.43 5.94
CA ALA A 23 7.50 6.12 4.62
C ALA A 23 6.00 6.45 4.48
N ASP A 24 5.46 6.32 3.27
CA ASP A 24 4.01 6.14 3.18
C ASP A 24 3.67 4.88 3.95
N ARG A 25 2.78 5.05 4.91
CA ARG A 25 2.27 3.98 5.74
C ARG A 25 1.63 2.89 4.90
N LEU A 26 1.86 1.66 5.33
CA LEU A 26 1.28 0.47 4.75
C LEU A 26 0.34 -0.11 5.79
N PRO A 27 -0.80 -0.66 5.36
CA PRO A 27 -1.71 -1.27 6.30
C PRO A 27 -1.05 -2.45 7.00
N SER A 28 -1.44 -2.71 8.24
CA SER A 28 -0.84 -3.77 9.04
C SER A 28 -1.44 -5.15 8.72
N GLN A 29 -0.68 -6.21 8.98
CA GLN A 29 -1.15 -7.58 8.75
C GLN A 29 -2.43 -7.90 9.54
N VAL A 30 -3.30 -8.72 8.96
CA VAL A 30 -4.41 -9.32 9.70
C VAL A 30 -3.91 -10.44 10.65
N PRO A 31 -4.69 -10.86 11.66
CA PRO A 31 -4.27 -11.90 12.59
C PRO A 31 -3.95 -13.25 11.94
N GLU A 32 -4.58 -13.55 10.80
CA GLU A 32 -4.30 -14.74 10.00
C GLU A 32 -3.17 -14.47 9.01
N ASN A 33 -2.12 -15.29 9.06
CA ASN A 33 -1.02 -15.19 8.11
C ASN A 33 -1.11 -16.33 7.09
N GLN A 34 -1.11 -15.96 5.82
CA GLN A 34 -0.96 -16.87 4.70
C GLN A 34 0.46 -16.76 4.15
N ILE A 35 1.10 -17.92 4.01
CA ILE A 35 2.42 -18.09 3.41
C ILE A 35 2.30 -19.26 2.45
N PHE A 36 2.69 -19.07 1.19
CA PHE A 36 2.75 -20.15 0.23
C PHE A 36 3.88 -19.92 -0.77
N THR A 37 4.37 -21.02 -1.32
CA THR A 37 5.37 -21.03 -2.38
C THR A 37 4.85 -21.89 -3.53
N ILE A 38 5.07 -21.45 -4.76
CA ILE A 38 4.76 -22.23 -5.97
C ILE A 38 6.01 -22.31 -6.83
N ASP A 39 6.58 -23.51 -6.90
CA ASP A 39 7.67 -23.85 -7.80
C ASP A 39 7.14 -24.52 -9.07
N THR A 40 7.45 -23.93 -10.23
CA THR A 40 7.11 -24.48 -11.54
C THR A 40 8.39 -24.77 -12.32
N LEU A 41 8.58 -26.05 -12.66
CA LEU A 41 9.64 -26.51 -13.55
C LEU A 41 9.00 -27.13 -14.80
N ILE A 42 9.27 -26.56 -15.96
CA ILE A 42 8.86 -27.12 -17.26
C ILE A 42 10.11 -27.33 -18.11
N ASP A 43 10.32 -28.55 -18.60
CA ASP A 43 11.29 -28.85 -19.65
C ASP A 43 10.57 -29.71 -20.69
N VAL A 44 10.25 -29.11 -21.84
CA VAL A 44 9.37 -29.72 -22.83
C VAL A 44 9.75 -29.29 -24.24
N THR A 45 9.46 -30.16 -25.20
CA THR A 45 9.43 -29.82 -26.62
C THR A 45 7.99 -29.96 -27.10
N GLY A 46 7.35 -28.85 -27.45
CA GLY A 46 5.93 -28.83 -27.82
C GLY A 46 5.24 -27.54 -27.41
N ALA A 47 3.90 -27.56 -27.49
CA ALA A 47 3.10 -26.41 -27.07
C ALA A 47 3.04 -26.31 -25.55
N VAL A 48 3.11 -25.09 -25.02
CA VAL A 48 2.97 -24.79 -23.59
C VAL A 48 2.01 -23.63 -23.43
N SER A 49 1.15 -23.72 -22.43
CA SER A 49 0.34 -22.61 -21.92
C SER A 49 0.47 -22.63 -20.41
N GLU A 50 1.01 -21.56 -19.85
CA GLU A 50 1.20 -21.39 -18.42
C GLU A 50 0.71 -19.99 -18.03
N GLU A 51 -0.07 -19.93 -16.97
CA GLU A 51 -0.65 -18.69 -16.45
C GLU A 51 -0.62 -18.74 -14.94
N SER A 52 -0.27 -17.62 -14.32
CA SER A 52 -0.29 -17.43 -12.89
C SER A 52 -0.79 -16.03 -12.59
N GLU A 53 -1.62 -15.89 -11.57
CA GLU A 53 -2.19 -14.62 -11.15
C GLU A 53 -2.23 -14.57 -9.63
N MET A 54 -1.99 -13.37 -9.11
CA MET A 54 -2.22 -13.04 -7.73
C MET A 54 -2.91 -11.69 -7.64
N GLN A 55 -4.00 -11.67 -6.87
CA GLN A 55 -4.62 -10.43 -6.42
C GLN A 55 -4.72 -10.46 -4.90
N TRP A 56 -4.24 -9.42 -4.26
CA TRP A 56 -4.35 -9.26 -2.82
C TRP A 56 -4.73 -7.82 -2.49
N THR A 57 -5.81 -7.68 -1.74
CA THR A 57 -6.26 -6.41 -1.18
C THR A 57 -6.23 -6.52 0.33
N LEU A 58 -5.68 -5.49 0.98
CA LEU A 58 -5.70 -5.38 2.42
C LEU A 58 -6.07 -3.95 2.79
N ASP A 59 -6.95 -3.84 3.77
CA ASP A 59 -7.38 -2.59 4.39
C ASP A 59 -7.04 -2.64 5.88
N ASP A 60 -6.57 -1.53 6.43
CA ASP A 60 -6.39 -1.34 7.87
C ASP A 60 -6.86 0.06 8.25
N GLN A 61 -7.53 0.12 9.40
CA GLN A 61 -7.99 1.35 10.01
C GLN A 61 -7.84 1.20 11.53
N SER A 62 -7.49 2.28 12.20
CA SER A 62 -7.45 2.30 13.67
C SER A 62 -8.14 3.55 14.21
N TRP A 63 -9.36 3.78 13.72
CA TRP A 63 -10.12 4.97 14.03
C TRP A 63 -10.79 4.84 15.41
N LYS A 64 -10.31 5.62 16.38
CA LYS A 64 -10.89 5.67 17.73
C LYS A 64 -12.18 6.50 17.77
N LYS A 65 -13.16 6.01 18.52
CA LYS A 65 -14.47 6.62 18.75
C LYS A 65 -14.81 6.58 20.22
N THR A 66 -15.15 7.73 20.79
CA THR A 66 -15.77 7.86 22.11
C THR A 66 -17.28 7.66 21.99
N THR A 67 -17.84 6.81 22.84
CA THR A 67 -19.28 6.53 22.91
C THR A 67 -19.80 6.79 24.32
N LEU A 68 -20.75 7.71 24.43
CA LEU A 68 -21.61 7.87 25.59
C LEU A 68 -22.89 7.05 25.40
N THR A 69 -23.18 6.18 26.36
CA THR A 69 -24.43 5.40 26.40
C THR A 69 -25.19 5.70 27.68
N GLN A 70 -26.47 6.04 27.55
CA GLN A 70 -27.32 6.31 28.70
C GLN A 70 -27.78 5.01 29.39
N ASP A 71 -27.66 4.97 30.70
CA ASP A 71 -28.42 4.11 31.60
C ASP A 71 -29.86 4.62 31.71
N THR A 72 -30.80 3.85 31.16
CA THR A 72 -32.23 4.20 31.14
C THR A 72 -32.90 4.20 32.51
N THR A 73 -32.19 3.79 33.57
CA THR A 73 -32.68 3.88 34.95
C THR A 73 -32.50 5.26 35.58
N GLN A 74 -31.73 6.14 34.94
CA GLN A 74 -31.44 7.49 35.41
C GLN A 74 -31.91 8.56 34.40
N ALA A 75 -32.10 9.79 34.89
CA ALA A 75 -32.57 10.90 34.06
C ALA A 75 -31.48 11.31 33.05
N GLY A 76 -31.80 11.20 31.76
CA GLY A 76 -30.88 11.53 30.67
C GLY A 76 -30.69 13.02 30.48
N TRP A 77 -29.63 13.37 29.77
CA TRP A 77 -29.31 14.75 29.42
C TRP A 77 -30.10 15.17 28.18
N THR A 78 -30.68 16.38 28.23
CA THR A 78 -31.48 16.93 27.13
C THR A 78 -30.70 18.06 26.46
N PRO A 79 -30.27 17.90 25.19
CA PRO A 79 -29.55 18.95 24.49
C PRO A 79 -30.44 20.18 24.32
N ASN A 80 -29.84 21.35 24.48
CA ASN A 80 -30.48 22.59 24.10
C ASN A 80 -30.75 22.62 22.57
N ALA A 81 -31.58 23.55 22.10
CA ALA A 81 -32.04 23.56 20.71
C ALA A 81 -30.91 23.67 19.67
N TRP A 82 -29.84 24.42 19.97
CA TRP A 82 -28.76 24.62 19.02
C TRP A 82 -27.78 23.43 19.01
N VAL A 83 -27.53 22.80 20.16
CA VAL A 83 -26.75 21.54 20.24
C VAL A 83 -27.49 20.42 19.52
N ALA A 84 -28.80 20.28 19.76
CA ALA A 84 -29.62 19.28 19.06
C ALA A 84 -29.59 19.50 17.54
N THR A 85 -29.67 20.76 17.08
CA THR A 85 -29.55 21.10 15.65
C THR A 85 -28.16 20.74 15.11
N ALA A 86 -27.10 21.09 15.84
CA ALA A 86 -25.73 20.80 15.46
C ALA A 86 -25.44 19.30 15.37
N LEU A 87 -25.85 18.51 16.37
CA LEU A 87 -25.71 17.06 16.38
C LEU A 87 -26.49 16.40 15.24
N ASN A 88 -27.68 16.90 14.91
CA ASN A 88 -28.45 16.40 13.77
C ASN A 88 -27.83 16.78 12.42
N ASN A 89 -27.21 17.96 12.30
CA ASN A 89 -26.48 18.37 11.10
C ASN A 89 -25.16 17.62 10.94
N ALA A 90 -24.48 17.31 12.05
CA ALA A 90 -23.25 16.55 12.09
C ALA A 90 -23.48 15.03 11.98
N LYS A 91 -24.75 14.58 11.94
CA LYS A 91 -25.13 13.19 11.81
C LYS A 91 -24.64 12.61 10.49
N ALA A 92 -23.44 12.04 10.54
CA ALA A 92 -22.68 11.49 9.43
C ALA A 92 -21.81 10.35 9.97
N THR A 93 -20.78 9.93 9.22
CA THR A 93 -19.85 8.87 9.64
C THR A 93 -19.09 9.23 10.93
N ASP A 94 -18.92 10.53 11.20
CA ASP A 94 -18.03 11.05 12.25
C ASP A 94 -18.71 11.33 13.61
N VAL A 95 -20.01 11.60 13.59
CA VAL A 95 -20.84 11.82 14.79
C VAL A 95 -22.17 11.11 14.60
N THR A 96 -22.49 10.18 15.50
CA THR A 96 -23.79 9.49 15.51
C THR A 96 -24.52 9.80 16.81
N VAL A 97 -25.71 10.39 16.68
CA VAL A 97 -26.61 10.66 17.82
C VAL A 97 -27.90 9.85 17.69
N SER A 98 -28.32 9.28 18.81
CA SER A 98 -29.62 8.63 19.01
C SER A 98 -30.33 9.28 20.19
N TYR A 99 -31.64 9.43 20.08
CA TYR A 99 -32.48 10.07 21.09
C TYR A 99 -33.51 9.08 21.64
N ASN A 100 -33.88 9.25 22.90
CA ASN A 100 -35.08 8.64 23.46
C ASN A 100 -36.34 9.39 23.02
N ALA A 101 -37.50 8.79 23.29
CA ALA A 101 -38.80 9.40 23.00
C ALA A 101 -39.06 10.71 23.76
N ASP A 102 -38.38 10.92 24.89
CA ASP A 102 -38.47 12.15 25.71
C ASP A 102 -37.52 13.27 25.22
N GLY A 103 -36.73 13.02 24.17
CA GLY A 103 -35.78 13.98 23.61
C GLY A 103 -34.39 13.97 24.25
N THR A 104 -34.15 13.15 25.29
CA THR A 104 -32.82 12.94 25.85
C THR A 104 -31.93 12.14 24.89
N ILE A 105 -30.60 12.30 25.00
CA ILE A 105 -29.66 11.51 24.20
C ILE A 105 -29.60 10.10 24.76
N SER A 106 -29.96 9.08 23.97
CA SER A 106 -29.80 7.68 24.36
C SER A 106 -28.40 7.16 24.09
N LYS A 107 -27.77 7.65 23.01
CA LYS A 107 -26.42 7.30 22.61
C LYS A 107 -25.79 8.42 21.78
N LEU A 108 -24.57 8.80 22.13
CA LEU A 108 -23.74 9.71 21.35
C LEU A 108 -22.41 9.02 21.05
N VAL A 109 -22.06 8.93 19.77
CA VAL A 109 -20.76 8.44 19.30
C VAL A 109 -20.06 9.59 18.60
N VAL A 110 -18.85 9.91 19.04
CA VAL A 110 -18.01 10.95 18.46
C VAL A 110 -16.65 10.35 18.14
N SER A 111 -16.21 10.52 16.90
CA SER A 111 -14.85 10.19 16.48
C SER A 111 -13.81 11.04 17.21
N ASP A 112 -12.69 10.46 17.64
CA ASP A 112 -11.71 11.18 18.50
C ASP A 112 -11.19 12.48 17.87
N TRP A 113 -10.97 12.50 16.54
CA TRP A 113 -10.50 13.70 15.85
C TRP A 113 -11.56 14.83 15.78
N MET A 114 -12.84 14.49 16.02
CA MET A 114 -13.93 15.46 16.18
C MET A 114 -13.96 16.08 17.57
N LEU A 115 -13.33 15.48 18.58
CA LEU A 115 -13.36 15.97 19.96
C LEU A 115 -12.85 17.41 20.06
N THR A 116 -11.87 17.80 19.26
CA THR A 116 -11.33 19.17 19.21
C THR A 116 -12.08 20.10 18.24
N LYS A 117 -13.12 19.61 17.56
CA LYS A 117 -13.94 20.42 16.64
C LYS A 117 -15.05 21.09 17.41
N VAL A 118 -15.33 22.32 17.01
CA VAL A 118 -16.43 23.12 17.52
C VAL A 118 -17.76 22.50 17.09
N VAL A 119 -18.67 22.29 18.03
CA VAL A 119 -19.99 21.66 17.78
C VAL A 119 -20.81 22.54 16.85
N ASN A 120 -20.83 23.86 17.10
CA ASN A 120 -21.51 24.83 16.25
C ASN A 120 -20.82 26.20 16.27
N PRO A 121 -19.90 26.48 15.33
CA PRO A 121 -19.14 27.73 15.30
C PRO A 121 -20.00 28.99 15.08
N ALA A 122 -21.26 28.85 14.66
CA ALA A 122 -22.18 29.97 14.51
C ALA A 122 -22.86 30.40 15.81
N GLN A 123 -22.75 29.60 16.87
CA GLN A 123 -23.36 29.88 18.18
C GLN A 123 -22.30 30.05 19.26
N ASP A 124 -21.28 29.20 19.25
CA ASP A 124 -20.15 29.27 20.16
C ASP A 124 -18.90 28.84 19.39
N GLU A 125 -17.89 29.71 19.35
CA GLU A 125 -16.66 29.50 18.57
C GLU A 125 -15.68 28.56 19.28
N ASP A 126 -15.85 28.32 20.58
CA ASP A 126 -14.91 27.56 21.41
C ASP A 126 -15.51 26.26 21.95
N TYR A 127 -16.84 26.09 21.92
CA TYR A 127 -17.49 24.88 22.46
C TYR A 127 -17.29 23.65 21.57
N THR A 128 -16.42 22.74 22.02
CA THR A 128 -16.02 21.54 21.27
C THR A 128 -16.85 20.30 21.61
N TYR A 129 -16.70 19.23 20.81
CA TYR A 129 -17.31 17.95 21.15
C TYR A 129 -16.75 17.34 22.44
N ALA A 130 -15.49 17.63 22.79
CA ALA A 130 -14.94 17.24 24.09
C ALA A 130 -15.68 17.95 25.24
N ASP A 131 -15.97 19.24 25.07
CA ASP A 131 -16.73 20.01 26.07
C ASP A 131 -18.16 19.50 26.20
N LEU A 132 -18.81 19.15 25.08
CA LEU A 132 -20.13 18.53 25.09
C LEU A 132 -20.15 17.20 25.85
N ILE A 133 -19.15 16.35 25.63
CA ILE A 133 -19.04 15.07 26.35
C ILE A 133 -18.85 15.33 27.85
N ALA A 134 -17.95 16.23 28.21
CA ALA A 134 -17.70 16.60 29.60
C ALA A 134 -18.95 17.20 30.27
N GLU A 135 -19.73 18.03 29.56
CA GLU A 135 -20.99 18.60 30.07
C GLU A 135 -22.03 17.50 30.33
N ILE A 136 -22.20 16.55 29.41
CA ILE A 136 -23.13 15.43 29.60
C ILE A 136 -22.76 14.60 30.83
N GLU A 137 -21.46 14.35 31.03
CA GLU A 137 -20.96 13.59 32.17
C GLU A 137 -21.06 14.34 33.51
N ASP A 138 -20.80 15.65 33.52
CA ASP A 138 -20.88 16.47 34.75
C ASP A 138 -22.33 16.74 35.16
N GLU A 139 -23.24 16.91 34.19
CA GLU A 139 -24.66 17.17 34.45
C GLU A 139 -25.51 15.92 34.67
N SER A 140 -24.99 14.72 34.35
CA SER A 140 -25.77 13.48 34.44
C SER A 140 -24.90 12.24 34.73
N ASP A 141 -25.13 11.65 35.90
CA ASP A 141 -24.63 10.30 36.26
C ASP A 141 -25.25 9.18 35.40
N ALA A 142 -26.17 9.51 34.49
CA ALA A 142 -26.87 8.55 33.65
C ALA A 142 -26.01 8.02 32.49
N TYR A 143 -24.81 8.55 32.24
CA TYR A 143 -24.01 8.15 31.09
C TYR A 143 -22.77 7.37 31.48
N SER A 144 -22.41 6.42 30.63
CA SER A 144 -21.13 5.71 30.68
C SER A 144 -20.35 5.97 29.40
N GLU A 145 -19.10 6.39 29.54
CA GLU A 145 -18.15 6.50 28.45
C GLU A 145 -17.52 5.15 28.14
N SER A 146 -17.38 4.86 26.85
CA SER A 146 -16.56 3.77 26.35
C SER A 146 -15.82 4.22 25.09
N THR A 147 -14.56 3.83 24.97
CA THR A 147 -13.78 4.01 23.75
C THR A 147 -13.82 2.72 22.93
N SER A 148 -14.03 2.85 21.62
CA SER A 148 -13.94 1.75 20.67
C SER A 148 -13.00 2.11 19.52
N THR A 149 -12.37 1.11 18.92
CA THR A 149 -11.56 1.28 17.71
C THR A 149 -12.27 0.62 16.55
N ASP A 150 -12.59 1.41 15.54
CA ASP A 150 -13.11 0.94 14.26
C ASP A 150 -11.96 0.47 13.39
N LYS A 151 -12.00 -0.82 13.05
CA LYS A 151 -10.96 -1.55 12.31
C LYS A 151 -11.12 -1.51 10.80
N GLY A 152 -12.11 -0.79 10.29
CA GLY A 152 -12.30 -0.64 8.84
C GLY A 152 -12.76 -1.93 8.18
N TYR A 153 -12.98 -1.85 6.87
CA TYR A 153 -13.23 -2.97 5.99
C TYR A 153 -13.07 -2.52 4.54
N ILE A 154 -12.68 -3.44 3.66
CA ILE A 154 -12.52 -3.15 2.23
C ILE A 154 -13.80 -2.57 1.65
N HIS A 155 -13.69 -1.36 1.08
CA HIS A 155 -14.79 -0.68 0.42
C HIS A 155 -14.34 0.16 -0.77
N ASN A 156 -15.28 0.48 -1.65
CA ASN A 156 -15.03 1.28 -2.86
C ASN A 156 -15.33 2.78 -2.67
N SER A 157 -15.64 3.21 -1.45
CA SER A 157 -15.83 4.61 -1.10
C SER A 157 -14.48 5.30 -0.83
N LYS A 158 -14.53 6.63 -0.68
CA LYS A 158 -13.41 7.41 -0.16
C LYS A 158 -12.94 6.81 1.18
N LEU A 159 -11.62 6.68 1.34
CA LEU A 159 -11.00 6.23 2.60
C LEU A 159 -11.45 7.12 3.77
N ASN A 160 -11.82 6.47 4.87
CA ASN A 160 -12.11 7.10 6.15
C ASN A 160 -10.83 7.69 6.76
N PRO A 161 -10.93 8.61 7.73
CA PRO A 161 -9.77 9.08 8.49
C PRO A 161 -8.98 7.89 9.05
N THR A 162 -7.65 7.98 9.05
CA THR A 162 -6.71 6.92 9.48
C THR A 162 -6.70 5.63 8.65
N GLU A 163 -7.59 5.47 7.66
CA GLU A 163 -7.64 4.27 6.82
C GLU A 163 -6.48 4.22 5.81
N GLU A 164 -6.02 3.00 5.56
CA GLU A 164 -4.91 2.64 4.68
C GLU A 164 -5.31 1.41 3.89
N ILE A 165 -5.22 1.49 2.57
CA ILE A 165 -5.53 0.37 1.69
C ILE A 165 -4.35 0.10 0.76
N MET A 166 -4.15 -1.18 0.48
CA MET A 166 -3.25 -1.63 -0.55
C MET A 166 -3.97 -2.61 -1.48
N ILE A 167 -3.64 -2.54 -2.77
CA ILE A 167 -4.05 -3.49 -3.79
C ILE A 167 -2.80 -3.89 -4.57
N LEU A 168 -2.46 -5.16 -4.45
CA LEU A 168 -1.41 -5.81 -5.22
C LEU A 168 -2.06 -6.70 -6.28
N THR A 169 -1.68 -6.48 -7.53
CA THR A 169 -2.00 -7.36 -8.65
C THR A 169 -0.73 -7.78 -9.36
N TRP A 170 -0.55 -9.08 -9.54
CA TRP A 170 0.49 -9.67 -10.37
C TRP A 170 -0.15 -10.66 -11.33
N THR A 171 0.23 -10.57 -12.61
CA THR A 171 -0.20 -11.53 -13.63
C THR A 171 1.00 -11.93 -14.48
N ASP A 172 1.06 -13.21 -14.81
CA ASP A 172 2.05 -13.78 -15.71
C ASP A 172 1.38 -14.75 -16.67
N SER A 173 1.71 -14.63 -17.96
CA SER A 173 1.24 -15.53 -18.99
C SER A 173 2.36 -15.89 -19.94
N LEU A 174 2.45 -17.17 -20.29
CA LEU A 174 3.46 -17.70 -21.20
C LEU A 174 2.82 -18.72 -22.12
N ARG A 175 2.99 -18.52 -23.44
CA ARG A 175 2.46 -19.43 -24.45
C ARG A 175 3.48 -19.69 -25.54
N THR A 176 3.52 -20.94 -25.99
CA THR A 176 4.22 -21.30 -27.21
C THR A 176 3.46 -22.39 -27.96
N ASN A 177 3.56 -22.38 -29.28
CA ASN A 177 2.92 -23.34 -30.18
C ASN A 177 3.86 -24.51 -30.57
N GLY A 178 5.06 -24.58 -29.99
CA GLY A 178 6.08 -25.58 -30.31
C GLY A 178 7.47 -25.13 -29.84
N GLY A 179 8.52 -25.81 -30.26
CA GLY A 179 9.88 -25.50 -29.81
C GLY A 179 10.21 -26.14 -28.46
N LYS A 180 11.46 -25.95 -28.04
CA LYS A 180 11.97 -26.40 -26.76
C LYS A 180 11.90 -25.26 -25.75
N LEU A 181 11.16 -25.48 -24.66
CA LEU A 181 11.07 -24.56 -23.54
C LEU A 181 11.64 -25.23 -22.29
N SER A 182 12.59 -24.54 -21.65
CA SER A 182 12.98 -24.79 -20.27
C SER A 182 12.58 -23.57 -19.45
N LEU A 183 11.77 -23.77 -18.41
CA LEU A 183 11.25 -22.73 -17.53
C LEU A 183 11.44 -23.19 -16.08
N ASN A 184 11.98 -22.29 -15.27
CA ASN A 184 11.97 -22.37 -13.82
C ASN A 184 11.33 -21.08 -13.29
N LYS A 185 10.25 -21.22 -12.52
CA LYS A 185 9.55 -20.09 -11.90
C LYS A 185 9.29 -20.42 -10.43
N ASN A 186 9.70 -19.51 -9.55
CA ASN A 186 9.37 -19.55 -8.13
C ASN A 186 8.51 -18.33 -7.80
N ILE A 187 7.43 -18.56 -7.05
CA ILE A 187 6.54 -17.54 -6.50
C ILE A 187 6.52 -17.74 -5.00
N ASP A 188 6.98 -16.75 -4.25
CA ASP A 188 7.00 -16.74 -2.80
C ASP A 188 6.06 -15.64 -2.29
N PHE A 189 5.02 -16.03 -1.55
CA PHE A 189 4.09 -15.11 -0.91
C PHE A 189 4.11 -15.26 0.60
N ASP A 190 4.14 -14.12 1.29
CA ASP A 190 4.00 -14.02 2.73
C ASP A 190 3.27 -12.72 3.10
N SER A 191 2.06 -12.89 3.62
CA SER A 191 1.16 -11.81 4.04
C SER A 191 1.56 -11.09 5.34
N GLN A 192 2.60 -11.56 6.05
CA GLN A 192 3.06 -10.92 7.28
C GLN A 192 3.63 -9.52 7.04
N ASN A 193 3.65 -8.72 8.10
CA ASN A 193 4.32 -7.43 8.13
C ASN A 193 5.77 -7.57 7.70
N LYS A 194 6.19 -6.73 6.76
CA LYS A 194 7.57 -6.72 6.26
C LYS A 194 8.36 -5.54 6.80
N GLY A 195 9.65 -5.79 7.03
CA GLY A 195 10.63 -4.75 7.30
C GLY A 195 11.30 -4.25 6.01
N LYS A 196 12.19 -3.26 6.14
CA LYS A 196 13.01 -2.79 5.01
C LYS A 196 13.86 -3.94 4.46
N GLY A 197 13.88 -4.07 3.14
CA GLY A 197 14.59 -5.13 2.41
C GLY A 197 13.83 -6.45 2.28
N LEU A 198 12.67 -6.61 2.93
CA LEU A 198 11.80 -7.78 2.77
C LEU A 198 10.63 -7.47 1.83
N SER A 199 9.98 -8.50 1.33
CA SER A 199 8.89 -8.42 0.34
C SER A 199 7.75 -9.34 0.75
N ASN A 200 6.52 -8.95 0.41
CA ASN A 200 5.32 -9.77 0.59
C ASN A 200 5.12 -10.75 -0.57
N LEU A 201 5.44 -10.32 -1.79
CA LEU A 201 5.45 -11.17 -2.98
C LEU A 201 6.80 -11.04 -3.64
N GLU A 202 7.46 -12.17 -3.88
CA GLU A 202 8.68 -12.28 -4.68
C GLU A 202 8.46 -13.33 -5.76
N VAL A 203 8.78 -12.99 -7.00
CA VAL A 203 8.67 -13.90 -8.13
C VAL A 203 9.97 -13.86 -8.91
N GLU A 204 10.57 -15.03 -9.09
CA GLU A 204 11.73 -15.22 -9.93
C GLU A 204 11.38 -16.18 -11.06
N LYS A 205 11.65 -15.76 -12.29
CA LYS A 205 11.43 -16.56 -13.48
C LYS A 205 12.68 -16.57 -14.34
N VAL A 206 13.11 -17.75 -14.73
CA VAL A 206 14.16 -17.94 -15.73
C VAL A 206 13.65 -18.91 -16.76
N LEU A 207 13.68 -18.51 -18.02
CA LEU A 207 13.32 -19.38 -19.13
C LEU A 207 14.34 -19.32 -20.24
N THR A 208 14.52 -20.44 -20.93
CA THR A 208 15.26 -20.56 -22.17
C THR A 208 14.33 -21.16 -23.20
N TYR A 209 14.19 -20.50 -24.34
CA TYR A 209 13.35 -20.93 -25.44
C TYR A 209 14.18 -21.07 -26.71
N ALA A 210 13.94 -22.14 -27.47
CA ALA A 210 14.46 -22.33 -28.81
C ALA A 210 13.36 -22.88 -29.73
N SER A 211 13.11 -22.17 -30.82
CA SER A 211 12.08 -22.50 -31.81
C SER A 211 12.40 -23.78 -32.58
N THR A 212 11.36 -24.51 -32.96
CA THR A 212 11.40 -25.60 -33.95
C THR A 212 10.31 -25.35 -34.98
N GLU A 213 10.61 -25.53 -36.27
CA GLU A 213 9.60 -25.53 -37.35
C GLU A 213 8.72 -24.25 -37.42
N GLY A 214 9.28 -23.08 -37.11
CA GLY A 214 8.53 -21.81 -37.15
C GLY A 214 7.66 -21.53 -35.92
N ALA A 215 7.85 -22.32 -34.85
CA ALA A 215 7.26 -22.04 -33.55
C ALA A 215 7.78 -20.71 -32.96
N HIS A 216 6.99 -20.10 -32.09
CA HIS A 216 7.38 -18.90 -31.38
C HIS A 216 6.80 -18.89 -29.98
N LEU A 217 7.45 -18.12 -29.10
CA LEU A 217 6.99 -17.87 -27.75
C LEU A 217 6.45 -16.45 -27.63
N VAL A 218 5.33 -16.33 -26.93
CA VAL A 218 4.75 -15.07 -26.47
C VAL A 218 4.55 -15.14 -24.98
N GLY A 219 4.68 -13.99 -24.31
CA GLY A 219 4.43 -13.92 -22.89
C GLY A 219 4.26 -12.48 -22.44
N ALA A 220 3.65 -12.31 -21.28
CA ALA A 220 3.50 -11.00 -20.66
C ALA A 220 3.51 -11.18 -19.15
N GLU A 221 4.18 -10.25 -18.47
CA GLU A 221 4.19 -10.17 -17.02
C GLU A 221 3.84 -8.74 -16.62
N GLU A 222 2.90 -8.57 -15.70
CA GLU A 222 2.42 -7.27 -15.23
C GLU A 222 2.28 -7.24 -13.71
N TRP A 223 2.79 -6.16 -13.13
CA TRP A 223 2.76 -5.82 -11.72
C TRP A 223 2.03 -4.50 -11.56
N THR A 224 1.09 -4.45 -10.62
CA THR A 224 0.46 -3.22 -10.14
C THR A 224 0.49 -3.20 -8.63
N LEU A 225 0.99 -2.10 -8.07
CA LEU A 225 0.90 -1.76 -6.67
C LEU A 225 0.11 -0.47 -6.56
N ASP A 226 -1.04 -0.54 -5.91
CA ASP A 226 -1.85 0.61 -5.52
C ASP A 226 -1.80 0.71 -4.00
N VAL A 227 -1.31 1.83 -3.48
CA VAL A 227 -1.32 2.12 -2.04
C VAL A 227 -1.89 3.49 -1.82
N ALA A 228 -2.87 3.57 -0.94
CA ALA A 228 -3.51 4.83 -0.59
C ALA A 228 -3.74 4.89 0.90
N GLY A 229 -3.59 6.08 1.47
CA GLY A 229 -3.84 6.32 2.87
C GLY A 229 -4.46 7.69 3.06
N ASN A 230 -5.37 7.79 4.01
CA ASN A 230 -5.87 9.07 4.46
C ASN A 230 -4.89 9.74 5.44
N TRP A 231 -5.19 10.94 5.91
CA TRP A 231 -4.37 11.61 6.91
C TRP A 231 -4.57 11.00 8.31
N GLU A 232 -3.56 11.12 9.17
CA GLU A 232 -3.59 10.73 10.59
C GLU A 232 -2.62 11.58 11.41
N THR A 233 -2.82 11.62 12.73
CA THR A 233 -1.91 12.24 13.69
C THR A 233 -0.61 11.46 13.88
N SER A 234 0.51 12.16 13.83
CA SER A 234 1.87 11.58 13.88
C SER A 234 2.21 10.81 15.17
N ALA A 235 1.50 11.09 16.27
CA ALA A 235 1.72 10.46 17.57
C ALA A 235 1.31 8.98 17.62
N ASP A 236 0.43 8.51 16.74
CA ASP A 236 -0.10 7.14 16.77
C ASP A 236 0.78 6.13 16.00
N THR A 237 1.63 6.60 15.07
CA THR A 237 2.33 5.72 14.11
C THR A 237 3.85 5.65 14.29
N ILE A 238 4.48 6.61 14.99
CA ILE A 238 5.93 6.64 15.21
C ILE A 238 6.29 5.94 16.53
N ARG A 239 6.87 4.74 16.46
CA ARG A 239 7.33 3.99 17.65
C ARG A 239 8.63 4.51 18.27
N CYS A 240 9.46 5.21 17.51
CA CYS A 240 10.76 5.66 17.99
C CYS A 240 10.61 6.86 18.92
N VAL A 241 10.85 6.66 20.23
CA VAL A 241 10.78 7.73 21.26
C VAL A 241 11.77 8.89 21.07
N PHE A 242 12.72 8.74 20.12
CA PHE A 242 13.70 9.77 19.77
C PHE A 242 13.41 10.43 18.41
N ALA A 243 12.37 9.99 17.70
CA ALA A 243 11.94 10.64 16.46
C ALA A 243 10.99 11.79 16.79
N SER A 244 11.37 13.00 16.41
CA SER A 244 10.47 14.15 16.41
C SER A 244 9.77 14.21 15.05
N SER A 245 8.43 14.18 15.01
CA SER A 245 7.70 14.49 13.79
C SER A 245 7.88 15.98 13.46
N ALA A 246 8.22 16.30 12.20
CA ALA A 246 8.30 17.69 11.73
C ALA A 246 6.90 18.28 11.47
N SER A 247 5.88 17.43 11.42
CA SER A 247 4.47 17.76 11.20
C SER A 247 3.62 17.03 12.23
N GLU A 248 2.54 17.67 12.68
CA GLU A 248 1.53 17.06 13.54
C GLU A 248 0.80 15.91 12.84
N TYR A 249 0.77 15.91 11.49
CA TYR A 249 0.03 14.97 10.67
C TYR A 249 0.91 14.18 9.69
N PHE A 250 0.59 12.91 9.49
CA PHE A 250 0.90 12.16 8.29
C PHE A 250 -0.10 12.55 7.20
N PRO A 251 0.36 13.06 6.04
CA PRO A 251 -0.56 13.50 5.00
C PRO A 251 -1.17 12.33 4.24
N ALA A 252 -2.31 12.60 3.60
CA ALA A 252 -2.92 11.65 2.69
C ALA A 252 -2.08 11.46 1.41
N PHE A 253 -2.08 10.23 0.89
CA PHE A 253 -1.38 9.87 -0.34
C PHE A 253 -2.19 8.86 -1.16
N CYS A 254 -1.90 8.81 -2.46
CA CYS A 254 -2.42 7.81 -3.39
C CYS A 254 -1.37 7.54 -4.46
N ASN A 255 -0.84 6.32 -4.47
CA ASN A 255 0.25 5.92 -5.32
C ASN A 255 -0.13 4.68 -6.10
N VAL A 256 -0.13 4.81 -7.42
CA VAL A 256 -0.31 3.68 -8.34
C VAL A 256 0.96 3.51 -9.14
N VAL A 257 1.59 2.35 -9.00
CA VAL A 257 2.84 2.02 -9.67
C VAL A 257 2.69 0.72 -10.45
N LYS A 258 3.19 0.72 -11.68
CA LYS A 258 3.03 -0.39 -12.62
C LYS A 258 4.35 -0.75 -13.27
N ALA A 259 4.59 -2.05 -13.41
CA ALA A 259 5.68 -2.59 -14.20
C ALA A 259 5.21 -3.72 -15.10
N LYS A 260 5.51 -3.64 -16.39
CA LYS A 260 5.09 -4.61 -17.40
C LYS A 260 6.25 -5.01 -18.30
N SER A 261 6.33 -6.28 -18.65
CA SER A 261 7.11 -6.77 -19.78
C SER A 261 6.27 -7.61 -20.74
N GLU A 262 6.62 -7.57 -22.03
CA GLU A 262 5.99 -8.39 -23.06
C GLU A 262 7.06 -9.03 -23.95
N LEU A 263 6.86 -10.30 -24.25
CA LEU A 263 7.65 -11.12 -25.14
C LEU A 263 6.78 -11.39 -26.37
N VAL A 264 7.25 -10.99 -27.55
CA VAL A 264 6.50 -11.11 -28.80
C VAL A 264 7.36 -11.83 -29.83
N ASN A 265 6.86 -12.95 -30.33
CA ASN A 265 7.49 -13.77 -31.36
C ASN A 265 8.96 -14.09 -31.02
N ILE A 266 9.21 -14.56 -29.80
CA ILE A 266 10.53 -15.03 -29.41
C ILE A 266 10.82 -16.35 -30.12
N ASN A 267 11.92 -16.40 -30.87
CA ASN A 267 12.39 -17.60 -31.57
C ASN A 267 13.54 -18.27 -30.84
N SER A 268 14.39 -17.50 -30.17
CA SER A 268 15.51 -18.03 -29.38
C SER A 268 15.90 -16.99 -28.34
N ALA A 269 15.86 -17.31 -27.06
CA ALA A 269 16.34 -16.41 -26.01
C ALA A 269 16.47 -17.12 -24.66
N GLN A 270 17.38 -16.62 -23.83
CA GLN A 270 17.34 -16.80 -22.39
C GLN A 270 16.82 -15.51 -21.74
N ILE A 271 15.72 -15.63 -21.01
CA ILE A 271 14.99 -14.53 -20.40
C ILE A 271 14.92 -14.78 -18.89
N SER A 272 15.24 -13.77 -18.10
CA SER A 272 15.05 -13.80 -16.66
C SER A 272 14.27 -12.58 -16.21
N THR A 273 13.28 -12.78 -15.36
CA THR A 273 12.57 -11.72 -14.65
C THR A 273 12.65 -11.95 -13.14
N LYS A 274 12.74 -10.85 -12.40
CA LYS A 274 12.68 -10.85 -10.95
C LYS A 274 11.80 -9.69 -10.52
N GLY A 275 10.69 -9.99 -9.86
CA GLY A 275 9.76 -9.01 -9.32
C GLY A 275 9.64 -9.17 -7.81
N ALA A 276 9.51 -8.07 -7.09
CA ALA A 276 9.27 -8.07 -5.67
C ALA A 276 8.42 -6.88 -5.24
N VAL A 277 7.46 -7.11 -4.34
CA VAL A 277 6.59 -6.06 -3.78
C VAL A 277 6.59 -6.10 -2.28
N ARG A 278 6.62 -4.91 -1.66
CA ARG A 278 6.25 -4.70 -0.26
C ARG A 278 5.00 -3.84 -0.19
N SER A 279 3.98 -4.37 0.48
CA SER A 279 2.65 -3.75 0.56
C SER A 279 2.02 -3.82 1.95
N VAL A 280 2.63 -4.53 2.92
CA VAL A 280 2.19 -4.60 4.32
C VAL A 280 3.37 -4.36 5.26
N ALA A 281 3.16 -3.51 6.27
CA ALA A 281 4.14 -3.29 7.32
C ALA A 281 3.49 -2.92 8.65
N ASN A 282 4.22 -3.13 9.74
CA ASN A 282 3.75 -2.84 11.09
C ASN A 282 4.00 -1.37 11.50
N GLU A 283 4.81 -0.65 10.74
CA GLU A 283 5.32 0.67 11.13
C GLU A 283 5.35 1.59 9.92
N GLY A 284 4.94 2.84 10.12
CA GLY A 284 4.98 3.89 9.10
C GLY A 284 6.39 4.31 8.68
N THR A 285 7.46 3.66 9.16
CA THR A 285 8.84 3.88 8.69
C THR A 285 9.24 2.96 7.53
N ILE A 286 8.40 1.98 7.22
CA ILE A 286 8.67 0.97 6.20
C ILE A 286 7.92 1.32 4.91
N PRO A 287 8.63 1.53 3.80
CA PRO A 287 8.03 2.00 2.56
C PRO A 287 7.39 0.91 1.74
N ALA A 288 6.31 1.30 1.04
CA ALA A 288 5.79 0.54 -0.08
C ALA A 288 6.88 0.44 -1.14
N MET A 289 7.00 -0.72 -1.77
CA MET A 289 8.04 -0.95 -2.76
C MET A 289 7.52 -1.83 -3.88
N LEU A 290 7.91 -1.49 -5.10
CA LEU A 290 7.78 -2.34 -6.28
C LEU A 290 9.12 -2.35 -7.01
N ASN A 291 9.75 -3.52 -7.02
CA ASN A 291 10.96 -3.80 -7.78
C ASN A 291 10.62 -4.75 -8.92
N TYR A 292 11.14 -4.43 -10.10
CA TYR A 292 11.02 -5.32 -11.25
C TYR A 292 12.26 -5.26 -12.12
N GLN A 293 12.76 -6.43 -12.51
CA GLN A 293 13.88 -6.56 -13.42
C GLN A 293 13.53 -7.54 -14.53
N ILE A 294 13.97 -7.22 -15.74
CA ILE A 294 14.00 -8.12 -16.88
C ILE A 294 15.38 -8.08 -17.52
N ALA A 295 15.91 -9.26 -17.85
CA ALA A 295 17.13 -9.44 -18.61
C ALA A 295 16.87 -10.44 -19.75
N VAL A 296 17.31 -10.09 -20.95
CA VAL A 296 17.20 -10.91 -22.15
C VAL A 296 18.57 -11.04 -22.80
N THR A 297 19.00 -12.28 -22.97
CA THR A 297 20.31 -12.65 -23.48
C THR A 297 20.18 -13.81 -24.47
N PRO A 298 21.19 -14.03 -25.34
CA PRO A 298 21.17 -15.14 -26.28
C PRO A 298 21.13 -16.49 -25.56
N ASP A 299 20.40 -17.47 -26.10
CA ASP A 299 20.59 -18.86 -25.68
C ASP A 299 21.99 -19.30 -26.13
N SER A 300 22.83 -19.62 -25.14
CA SER A 300 24.20 -20.10 -25.35
C SER A 300 24.30 -21.33 -26.26
N ASN A 301 23.23 -22.14 -26.35
CA ASN A 301 23.19 -23.35 -27.16
C ASN A 301 22.72 -23.12 -28.61
N SER A 302 22.18 -21.94 -28.91
CA SER A 302 21.59 -21.65 -30.23
C SER A 302 22.61 -21.39 -31.34
N GLY A 303 23.87 -21.10 -31.00
CA GLY A 303 24.94 -20.82 -31.96
C GLY A 303 24.82 -19.49 -32.73
N SER A 304 23.70 -18.76 -32.59
CA SER A 304 23.45 -17.48 -33.29
C SER A 304 24.24 -16.32 -32.69
N GLY A 305 24.51 -16.36 -31.38
CA GLY A 305 25.09 -15.25 -30.62
C GLY A 305 24.12 -14.09 -30.34
N PHE A 306 22.82 -14.27 -30.64
CA PHE A 306 21.75 -13.28 -30.42
C PHE A 306 20.48 -13.95 -29.89
N ALA A 307 19.76 -13.28 -29.00
CA ALA A 307 18.34 -13.57 -28.79
C ALA A 307 17.53 -13.02 -29.96
N ASP A 308 16.57 -13.76 -30.48
CA ASP A 308 15.74 -13.37 -31.62
C ASP A 308 14.27 -13.26 -31.21
N GLY A 309 13.69 -12.10 -31.49
CA GLY A 309 12.30 -11.78 -31.21
C GLY A 309 12.11 -10.30 -30.86
N THR A 310 11.00 -9.98 -30.18
CA THR A 310 10.71 -8.63 -29.69
C THR A 310 10.45 -8.66 -28.18
N VAL A 311 11.09 -7.73 -27.47
CA VAL A 311 10.90 -7.53 -26.03
C VAL A 311 10.42 -6.11 -25.81
N LYS A 312 9.35 -5.94 -25.03
CA LYS A 312 8.80 -4.64 -24.64
C LYS A 312 8.78 -4.52 -23.12
N THR A 313 8.97 -3.31 -22.64
CA THR A 313 8.82 -2.96 -21.21
C THR A 313 8.05 -1.67 -21.08
N MET A 314 7.24 -1.57 -20.03
CA MET A 314 6.55 -0.35 -19.64
C MET A 314 6.57 -0.25 -18.12
N PHE A 315 7.13 0.85 -17.62
CA PHE A 315 7.09 1.22 -16.21
C PHE A 315 6.34 2.54 -16.10
N GLY A 316 5.53 2.68 -15.06
CA GLY A 316 4.81 3.93 -14.83
C GLY A 316 4.43 4.12 -13.38
N GLY A 317 4.24 5.38 -13.02
CA GLY A 317 3.80 5.79 -11.70
C GLY A 317 2.87 6.99 -11.79
N SER A 318 1.85 7.00 -10.94
CA SER A 318 0.96 8.12 -10.66
C SER A 318 0.92 8.29 -9.15
N ILE A 319 1.59 9.32 -8.66
CA ILE A 319 1.80 9.60 -7.24
C ILE A 319 1.07 10.90 -6.93
N MET A 320 0.25 10.90 -5.89
CA MET A 320 -0.47 12.07 -5.40
C MET A 320 -0.28 12.19 -3.90
N GLU A 321 0.14 13.36 -3.44
CA GLU A 321 0.44 13.61 -2.02
C GLU A 321 -0.20 14.92 -1.56
N ALA A 322 -0.68 14.94 -0.32
CA ALA A 322 -1.08 16.16 0.38
C ALA A 322 0.06 16.68 1.28
N ARG A 323 -0.04 17.93 1.75
CA ARG A 323 0.79 18.43 2.87
C ARG A 323 0.14 18.17 4.22
N ASP A 324 -1.19 18.20 4.26
CA ASP A 324 -2.00 18.03 5.46
C ASP A 324 -3.14 17.04 5.17
N LYS A 325 -4.38 17.55 5.02
CA LYS A 325 -5.58 16.76 4.84
C LYS A 325 -5.79 16.31 3.38
N ASN A 326 -6.67 15.32 3.22
CA ASN A 326 -7.00 14.69 1.94
C ASN A 326 -7.86 15.54 0.98
N ASP A 327 -8.20 16.77 1.34
CA ASP A 327 -9.00 17.69 0.53
C ASP A 327 -8.16 18.57 -0.39
N GLN A 328 -6.84 18.63 -0.20
CA GLN A 328 -5.94 19.45 -1.02
C GLN A 328 -4.69 18.68 -1.47
N THR A 329 -4.69 18.25 -2.73
CA THR A 329 -3.48 17.71 -3.38
C THR A 329 -2.40 18.78 -3.41
N SER A 330 -1.21 18.43 -2.91
CA SER A 330 -0.05 19.32 -2.81
C SER A 330 1.08 18.95 -3.77
N ALA A 331 1.14 17.69 -4.21
CA ALA A 331 2.06 17.25 -5.25
C ALA A 331 1.39 16.18 -6.12
N THR A 332 1.71 16.22 -7.42
CA THR A 332 1.44 15.12 -8.35
C THR A 332 2.71 14.80 -9.11
N ASN A 333 3.03 13.51 -9.21
CA ASN A 333 4.16 13.04 -9.98
C ASN A 333 3.71 11.88 -10.88
N ASN A 334 3.68 12.16 -12.18
CA ASN A 334 3.29 11.22 -13.21
C ASN A 334 4.47 10.98 -14.13
N TRP A 335 4.88 9.71 -14.25
CA TRP A 335 5.98 9.33 -15.11
C TRP A 335 5.71 7.99 -15.79
N LYS A 336 6.32 7.82 -16.96
CA LYS A 336 6.22 6.61 -17.76
C LYS A 336 7.53 6.42 -18.51
N ASP A 337 8.01 5.19 -18.51
CA ASP A 337 9.20 4.79 -19.26
C ASP A 337 8.90 3.52 -20.04
N SER A 338 9.25 3.50 -21.33
CA SER A 338 8.92 2.39 -22.22
C SER A 338 10.06 2.10 -23.17
N ALA A 339 10.38 0.82 -23.37
CA ALA A 339 11.37 0.38 -24.34
C ALA A 339 10.83 -0.78 -25.17
N SER A 340 11.19 -0.84 -26.45
CA SER A 340 10.88 -1.94 -27.37
C SER A 340 12.14 -2.25 -28.18
N VAL A 341 12.59 -3.50 -28.14
CA VAL A 341 13.76 -3.96 -28.89
C VAL A 341 13.36 -5.18 -29.71
N THR A 342 13.73 -5.19 -31.00
CA THR A 342 13.34 -6.22 -31.97
C THR A 342 14.55 -6.67 -32.79
N GLY A 343 14.58 -7.95 -33.14
CA GLY A 343 15.60 -8.57 -33.99
C GLY A 343 16.66 -9.31 -33.16
N GLY A 344 17.92 -9.28 -33.60
CA GLY A 344 19.03 -9.92 -32.90
C GLY A 344 19.52 -9.14 -31.69
N ILE A 345 18.99 -9.45 -30.51
CA ILE A 345 19.29 -8.83 -29.22
C ILE A 345 20.55 -9.50 -28.62
N LYS A 346 21.64 -8.73 -28.47
CA LYS A 346 22.85 -9.21 -27.75
C LYS A 346 22.69 -9.18 -26.24
N ASN A 347 22.09 -8.10 -25.75
CA ASN A 347 21.79 -7.89 -24.34
C ASN A 347 20.70 -6.83 -24.25
N PHE A 348 19.63 -7.12 -23.53
CA PHE A 348 18.66 -6.13 -23.10
C PHE A 348 18.42 -6.35 -21.62
N GLN A 349 18.61 -5.29 -20.82
CA GLN A 349 18.35 -5.34 -19.39
C GLN A 349 17.66 -4.06 -18.98
N LYS A 350 16.66 -4.21 -18.12
CA LYS A 350 15.97 -3.08 -17.52
C LYS A 350 15.63 -3.42 -16.09
N THR A 351 15.90 -2.46 -15.20
CA THR A 351 15.58 -2.56 -13.78
C THR A 351 14.74 -1.35 -13.40
N PHE A 352 13.68 -1.62 -12.66
CA PHE A 352 12.78 -0.64 -12.10
C PHE A 352 12.76 -0.82 -10.59
N ASN A 353 12.91 0.28 -9.86
CA ASN A 353 12.78 0.33 -8.42
C ASN A 353 11.92 1.54 -8.06
N TYR A 354 10.84 1.27 -7.35
CA TYR A 354 10.02 2.26 -6.69
C TYR A 354 9.99 1.98 -5.20
N GLU A 355 10.17 3.05 -4.42
CA GLU A 355 10.05 3.04 -2.97
C GLU A 355 9.34 4.33 -2.56
N SER A 356 8.26 4.22 -1.79
CA SER A 356 7.43 5.36 -1.38
C SER A 356 7.85 5.86 0.00
N GLY A 357 8.12 7.15 0.18
CA GLY A 357 8.38 7.64 1.53
C GLY A 357 8.82 9.08 1.70
N PHE A 358 8.73 9.52 2.95
CA PHE A 358 9.14 10.83 3.45
C PHE A 358 10.61 10.84 3.84
N LYS A 359 11.20 12.04 3.75
CA LYS A 359 12.48 12.35 4.37
C LYS A 359 12.23 13.48 5.38
N PHE A 360 12.54 13.24 6.66
CA PHE A 360 12.59 14.31 7.66
C PHE A 360 13.90 15.09 7.53
#